data_AF-A0A1Z9FBB5-F1
#
_entry.id   AF-A0A1Z9FBB5-F1
#
_cell.length_a   1.000
_cell.length_b   1.000
_cell.length_c   1.000
_cell.angle_alpha   90.00
_cell.angle_beta   90.00
_cell.angle_gamma   90.00
#
_symmetry.space_group_name_H-M   'P 1'
#
loop_
_entity.id
_entity.type
_entity.pdbx_description
1 polymer ?
#
loop_
_entity_poly.entity_id
_entity_poly.type
_entity_poly.pdbx_seq_one_letter_code
_entity_poly.pdbx_strand_id
1 'polypeptide(L)'
;MKLIAFNHHSRAKSFPIKFDLPNWHLVKFEKDKQYDADVYWQLNVQGRFKKIDHAFAYIDSTNKPKLVCESTPFRKNSYIEGNINSWRYRVGWEHFLNTGKFYNSNSPSDRWEKLCKDQKIKVKPYTQGEYILICLQNRRDTTLNSLYDEWNTYEEWFNDLISNIRKYSDRKIVVRPHLTTGPWAAQNIAKRNDPSIELSKTFKNRRQHEGGKGLEAEILNSQVVLGYNTNALVEAVCLGKPVIALSKESMTWDISDTLKNLESLNYQINRTQWLYDMAYTQWTLDEIANGTAWEHLKQGYIHGR
;
A
#
# COMPACT_ATOMS: atom_id res chain seq x y z
N MET A 1 -27.59 -1.77 -10.81
CA MET A 1 -26.58 -0.94 -10.16
C MET A 1 -25.89 -0.08 -11.21
N LYS A 2 -25.98 1.24 -11.05
CA LYS A 2 -25.33 2.26 -11.88
C LYS A 2 -24.08 2.78 -11.17
N LEU A 3 -22.92 2.60 -11.79
CA LEU A 3 -21.65 3.12 -11.27
C LEU A 3 -21.25 4.40 -12.03
N ILE A 4 -20.83 5.42 -11.29
CA ILE A 4 -20.27 6.65 -11.87
C ILE A 4 -18.83 6.85 -11.42
N ALA A 5 -17.95 7.08 -12.39
CA ALA A 5 -16.57 7.47 -12.19
C ALA A 5 -16.29 8.80 -12.88
N PHE A 6 -15.49 9.66 -12.25
CA PHE A 6 -15.11 10.93 -12.85
C PHE A 6 -13.85 10.78 -13.71
N ASN A 7 -13.86 11.41 -14.90
CA ASN A 7 -12.80 11.27 -15.91
C ASN A 7 -11.41 11.62 -15.37
N HIS A 8 -11.25 12.65 -14.54
CA HIS A 8 -9.95 13.04 -13.99
C HIS A 8 -9.42 12.05 -12.94
N HIS A 9 -10.30 11.23 -12.34
CA HIS A 9 -9.92 10.10 -11.50
C HIS A 9 -9.61 8.83 -12.29
N SER A 10 -9.98 8.74 -13.56
CA SER A 10 -9.93 7.46 -14.31
C SER A 10 -9.07 7.52 -15.58
N ARG A 11 -8.47 8.67 -15.90
CA ARG A 11 -7.61 8.88 -17.08
C ARG A 11 -6.21 9.36 -16.75
N ALA A 12 -5.75 9.16 -15.51
CA ALA A 12 -4.34 9.43 -15.19
C ALA A 12 -3.44 8.51 -16.03
N LYS A 13 -2.28 8.98 -16.49
CA LYS A 13 -1.39 8.19 -17.37
C LYS A 13 -1.04 6.81 -16.81
N SER A 14 -0.95 6.68 -15.49
CA SER A 14 -0.67 5.42 -14.78
C SER A 14 -1.92 4.60 -14.42
N PHE A 15 -3.13 5.13 -14.65
CA PHE A 15 -4.42 4.54 -14.30
C PHE A 15 -5.44 4.77 -15.43
N PRO A 16 -5.25 4.19 -16.63
CA PRO A 16 -6.17 4.35 -17.76
C PRO A 16 -7.39 3.43 -17.59
N ILE A 17 -8.13 3.58 -16.49
CA ILE A 17 -9.28 2.75 -16.17
C ILE A 17 -10.37 2.93 -17.23
N LYS A 18 -10.92 1.82 -17.68
CA LYS A 18 -12.05 1.74 -18.62
C LYS A 18 -13.09 0.79 -18.04
N PHE A 19 -14.33 0.96 -18.47
CA PHE A 19 -15.44 0.07 -18.12
C PHE A 19 -16.17 -0.31 -19.39
N ASP A 20 -16.36 -1.60 -19.60
CA ASP A 20 -17.10 -2.17 -20.73
C ASP A 20 -18.51 -2.60 -20.30
N LEU A 21 -18.82 -2.49 -19.00
CA LEU A 21 -20.14 -2.77 -18.45
C LEU A 21 -21.14 -1.64 -18.78
N PRO A 22 -22.37 -1.96 -19.23
CA PRO A 22 -23.30 -0.96 -19.77
C PRO A 22 -23.76 0.09 -18.74
N ASN A 23 -23.78 -0.27 -17.45
CA ASN A 23 -24.23 0.61 -16.36
C ASN A 23 -23.08 1.29 -15.61
N TRP A 24 -21.86 1.27 -16.17
CA TRP A 24 -20.68 1.87 -15.57
C TRP A 24 -20.20 3.01 -16.44
N HIS A 25 -20.26 4.23 -15.91
CA HIS A 25 -20.14 5.44 -16.71
C HIS A 25 -18.94 6.29 -16.28
N LEU A 26 -18.13 6.67 -17.27
CA LEU A 26 -17.10 7.69 -17.14
C LEU A 26 -17.67 9.05 -17.53
N VAL A 27 -17.78 9.96 -16.57
CA VAL A 27 -18.39 11.28 -16.77
C VAL A 27 -17.42 12.41 -16.42
N LYS A 28 -17.62 13.59 -17.01
CA LYS A 28 -16.90 14.81 -16.59
C LYS A 28 -17.52 15.31 -15.29
N PHE A 29 -16.70 15.62 -14.29
CA PHE A 29 -17.16 16.25 -13.06
C PHE A 29 -17.48 17.74 -13.31
N GLU A 30 -18.59 18.18 -12.73
CA GLU A 30 -19.16 19.53 -12.80
C GLU A 30 -19.72 19.83 -11.40
N LYS A 31 -19.26 20.91 -10.78
CA LYS A 31 -19.43 21.19 -9.35
C LYS A 31 -20.89 21.28 -8.90
N ASP A 32 -21.75 21.85 -9.75
CA ASP A 32 -23.15 22.15 -9.41
C ASP A 32 -24.14 21.13 -9.98
N LYS A 33 -23.62 20.03 -10.55
CA LYS A 33 -24.43 18.98 -11.18
C LYS A 33 -24.68 17.84 -10.21
N GLN A 34 -25.91 17.33 -10.21
CA GLN A 34 -26.25 16.09 -9.52
C GLN A 34 -26.07 14.89 -10.44
N TYR A 35 -25.52 13.82 -9.86
CA TYR A 35 -25.27 12.57 -10.55
C TYR A 35 -26.13 11.47 -9.92
N ASP A 36 -26.96 10.86 -10.76
CA ASP A 36 -27.70 9.66 -10.39
C ASP A 36 -26.75 8.45 -10.50
N ALA A 37 -26.17 8.04 -9.37
CA ALA A 37 -25.34 6.84 -9.22
C ALA A 37 -25.89 5.96 -8.10
N ASP A 38 -25.71 4.64 -8.17
CA ASP A 38 -25.84 3.75 -7.01
C ASP A 38 -24.51 3.62 -6.26
N VAL A 39 -23.40 3.67 -6.99
CA VAL A 39 -22.03 3.50 -6.50
C VAL A 39 -21.12 4.50 -7.21
N TYR A 40 -20.13 5.04 -6.50
CA TYR A 40 -19.07 5.84 -7.11
C TYR A 40 -17.77 5.06 -7.27
N TRP A 41 -16.95 5.47 -8.22
CA TRP A 41 -15.57 5.04 -8.34
C TRP A 41 -14.64 6.23 -8.26
N GLN A 42 -13.58 6.10 -7.49
CA GLN A 42 -12.53 7.11 -7.38
C GLN A 42 -11.15 6.49 -7.37
N LEU A 43 -10.17 7.26 -7.85
CA LEU A 43 -8.76 6.93 -7.74
C LEU A 43 -8.17 7.65 -6.54
N ASN A 44 -7.63 6.89 -5.59
CA ASN A 44 -7.10 7.39 -4.33
C ASN A 44 -8.19 8.02 -3.43
N VAL A 45 -7.77 8.67 -2.34
CA VAL A 45 -8.62 9.48 -1.46
C VAL A 45 -8.02 10.88 -1.31
N GLN A 46 -8.74 11.81 -0.67
CA GLN A 46 -8.22 13.16 -0.44
C GLN A 46 -7.00 13.14 0.49
N GLY A 47 -5.83 13.49 -0.03
CA GLY A 47 -4.61 13.64 0.77
C GLY A 47 -4.53 14.99 1.46
N ARG A 48 -4.08 15.01 2.72
CA ARG A 48 -3.98 16.22 3.57
C ARG A 48 -3.15 17.35 2.94
N PHE A 49 -2.09 17.00 2.20
CA PHE A 49 -1.20 17.98 1.56
C PHE A 49 -1.38 18.09 0.05
N LYS A 50 -2.45 17.51 -0.49
CA LYS A 50 -2.81 17.57 -1.91
C LYS A 50 -3.77 18.74 -2.12
N LYS A 51 -3.86 19.21 -3.38
CA LYS A 51 -4.91 20.16 -3.74
C LYS A 51 -6.28 19.52 -3.46
N ILE A 52 -7.23 20.34 -3.05
CA ILE A 52 -8.61 19.88 -2.83
C ILE A 52 -9.18 19.44 -4.17
N ASP A 53 -9.72 18.22 -4.21
CA ASP A 53 -10.49 17.72 -5.32
C ASP A 53 -11.96 17.70 -4.94
N HIS A 54 -12.74 18.57 -5.59
CA HIS A 54 -14.17 18.72 -5.32
C HIS A 54 -14.98 17.45 -5.60
N ALA A 55 -14.46 16.53 -6.43
CA ALA A 55 -15.13 15.27 -6.68
C ALA A 55 -15.13 14.35 -5.45
N PHE A 56 -14.05 14.33 -4.65
CA PHE A 56 -14.05 13.56 -3.40
C PHE A 56 -15.11 14.08 -2.43
N ALA A 57 -15.13 15.40 -2.21
CA ALA A 57 -16.12 16.04 -1.35
C ALA A 57 -17.56 15.83 -1.82
N TYR A 58 -17.79 15.82 -3.14
CA TYR A 58 -19.10 15.51 -3.72
C TYR A 58 -19.51 14.06 -3.46
N ILE A 59 -18.61 13.09 -3.70
CA ILE A 59 -18.90 11.67 -3.45
C ILE A 59 -19.24 11.48 -1.97
N ASP A 60 -18.43 12.03 -1.06
CA ASP A 60 -18.65 11.94 0.38
C ASP A 60 -20.00 12.55 0.80
N SER A 61 -20.40 13.69 0.23
CA SER A 61 -21.67 14.34 0.58
C SER A 61 -22.91 13.56 0.13
N THR A 62 -22.77 12.65 -0.84
CA THR A 62 -23.88 11.82 -1.30
C THR A 62 -24.22 10.67 -0.34
N ASN A 63 -23.31 10.32 0.58
CA ASN A 63 -23.39 9.12 1.43
C ASN A 63 -23.60 7.81 0.66
N LYS A 64 -23.27 7.79 -0.64
CA LYS A 64 -23.34 6.59 -1.47
C LYS A 64 -22.04 5.81 -1.38
N PRO A 65 -22.10 4.47 -1.46
CA PRO A 65 -20.91 3.63 -1.38
C PRO A 65 -19.96 3.91 -2.54
N LYS A 66 -18.66 3.73 -2.29
CA LYS A 66 -17.61 4.01 -3.29
C LYS A 66 -16.57 2.91 -3.38
N LEU A 67 -16.18 2.59 -4.60
CA LEU A 67 -14.99 1.81 -4.92
C LEU A 67 -13.79 2.74 -5.04
N VAL A 68 -12.72 2.40 -4.33
CA VAL A 68 -11.48 3.17 -4.30
C VAL A 68 -10.37 2.35 -4.93
N CYS A 69 -9.85 2.86 -6.04
CA CYS A 69 -8.78 2.24 -6.80
C CYS A 69 -7.42 2.87 -6.45
N GLU A 70 -6.36 2.07 -6.48
CA GLU A 70 -4.98 2.55 -6.39
C GLU A 70 -3.98 1.51 -6.96
N SER A 71 -2.69 1.83 -6.97
CA SER A 71 -1.58 0.96 -7.28
C SER A 71 -1.55 -0.33 -6.45
N THR A 72 -1.08 -1.42 -7.05
CA THR A 72 -0.98 -2.73 -6.38
C THR A 72 -0.05 -2.72 -5.14
N PRO A 73 -0.39 -3.51 -4.09
CA PRO A 73 0.53 -3.83 -3.01
C PRO A 73 1.76 -4.65 -3.44
N PHE A 74 1.62 -5.60 -4.39
CA PHE A 74 2.73 -6.42 -4.88
C PHE A 74 3.43 -5.73 -6.03
N ARG A 75 4.36 -4.83 -5.72
CA ARG A 75 5.00 -3.99 -6.74
C ARG A 75 6.07 -4.71 -7.56
N LYS A 76 6.72 -5.73 -6.98
CA LYS A 76 7.81 -6.47 -7.62
C LYS A 76 7.39 -7.05 -8.96
N ASN A 77 8.01 -6.59 -10.05
CA ASN A 77 7.72 -6.92 -11.45
C ASN A 77 6.27 -6.65 -11.90
N SER A 78 5.49 -5.84 -11.18
CA SER A 78 4.10 -5.53 -11.58
C SER A 78 4.02 -4.52 -12.73
N TYR A 79 5.06 -3.71 -12.92
CA TYR A 79 5.06 -2.60 -13.87
C TYR A 79 6.04 -2.91 -14.99
N ILE A 80 5.62 -3.77 -15.94
CA ILE A 80 6.41 -4.03 -17.14
C ILE A 80 6.32 -2.78 -18.01
N GLU A 81 7.47 -2.18 -18.27
CA GLU A 81 7.58 -0.98 -19.10
C GLU A 81 7.03 -1.25 -20.50
N GLY A 82 6.18 -0.35 -20.99
CA GLY A 82 5.50 -0.49 -22.29
C GLY A 82 4.31 -1.45 -22.31
N ASN A 83 3.98 -2.17 -21.23
CA ASN A 83 2.82 -3.07 -21.18
C ASN A 83 1.90 -2.74 -19.99
N ILE A 84 1.12 -1.67 -20.12
CA ILE A 84 0.18 -1.21 -19.08
C ILE A 84 -0.94 -2.22 -18.79
N ASN A 85 -1.29 -3.09 -19.74
CA ASN A 85 -2.32 -4.11 -19.54
C ASN A 85 -1.86 -5.21 -18.56
N SER A 86 -0.54 -5.36 -18.36
CA SER A 86 0.00 -6.27 -17.35
C SER A 86 -0.07 -5.71 -15.92
N TRP A 87 -0.37 -4.43 -15.77
CA TRP A 87 -0.38 -3.76 -14.47
C TRP A 87 -1.62 -4.16 -13.67
N ARG A 88 -1.46 -4.15 -12.35
CA ARG A 88 -2.53 -4.45 -11.40
C ARG A 88 -2.82 -3.27 -10.50
N TYR A 89 -4.08 -3.16 -10.16
CA TYR A 89 -4.64 -2.10 -9.35
C TYR A 89 -5.41 -2.70 -8.21
N ARG A 90 -5.16 -2.21 -6.99
CA ARG A 90 -6.00 -2.57 -5.87
C ARG A 90 -7.32 -1.85 -5.96
N VAL A 91 -8.41 -2.55 -5.64
CA VAL A 91 -9.76 -1.98 -5.63
C VAL A 91 -10.44 -2.49 -4.37
N GLY A 92 -10.83 -1.56 -3.50
CA GLY A 92 -11.54 -1.85 -2.26
C GLY A 92 -12.71 -0.91 -2.06
N TRP A 93 -13.68 -1.29 -1.24
CA TRP A 93 -14.75 -0.41 -0.84
C TRP A 93 -14.29 0.59 0.21
N GLU A 94 -14.73 1.83 0.07
CA GLU A 94 -14.50 3.00 0.94
C GLU A 94 -13.04 3.47 1.05
N HIS A 95 -12.08 2.55 0.96
CA HIS A 95 -10.66 2.84 1.06
C HIS A 95 -9.81 1.79 0.33
N PHE A 96 -8.57 2.16 0.01
CA PHE A 96 -7.60 1.27 -0.66
C PHE A 96 -6.52 0.68 0.27
N LEU A 97 -6.44 1.17 1.51
CA LEU A 97 -5.61 0.59 2.57
C LEU A 97 -6.37 -0.53 3.28
N ASN A 98 -5.78 -1.17 4.28
CA ASN A 98 -6.39 -2.28 5.02
C ASN A 98 -7.68 -1.91 5.77
N THR A 99 -7.98 -0.61 5.89
CA THR A 99 -9.26 -0.08 6.39
C THR A 99 -10.40 -0.17 5.38
N GLY A 100 -10.10 -0.43 4.11
CA GLY A 100 -11.09 -0.70 3.07
C GLY A 100 -11.62 -2.12 3.16
N LYS A 101 -12.77 -2.37 2.53
CA LYS A 101 -13.35 -3.72 2.47
C LYS A 101 -13.06 -4.33 1.11
N PHE A 102 -12.27 -5.41 1.09
CA PHE A 102 -11.92 -6.13 -0.13
C PHE A 102 -12.74 -7.40 -0.34
N TYR A 103 -13.37 -7.94 0.72
CA TYR A 103 -14.12 -9.21 0.69
C TYR A 103 -13.26 -10.42 0.28
N ASN A 104 -12.00 -10.38 0.72
CA ASN A 104 -10.95 -11.28 0.29
C ASN A 104 -10.57 -12.34 1.35
N SER A 105 -11.25 -12.41 2.49
CA SER A 105 -10.92 -13.36 3.55
C SER A 105 -11.15 -14.81 3.13
N ASN A 106 -10.22 -15.71 3.50
CA ASN A 106 -10.28 -17.14 3.17
C ASN A 106 -10.39 -17.42 1.66
N SER A 107 -9.73 -16.59 0.85
CA SER A 107 -9.73 -16.75 -0.61
C SER A 107 -8.95 -17.99 -1.05
N PRO A 108 -9.33 -18.61 -2.19
CA PRO A 108 -8.57 -19.72 -2.77
C PRO A 108 -7.22 -19.26 -3.34
N SER A 109 -6.34 -20.23 -3.62
CA SER A 109 -4.96 -19.97 -4.07
C SER A 109 -4.82 -19.52 -5.53
N ASP A 110 -5.87 -19.65 -6.33
CA ASP A 110 -5.86 -19.48 -7.80
C ASP A 110 -5.32 -18.11 -8.27
N ARG A 111 -5.78 -17.01 -7.68
CA ARG A 111 -5.27 -15.67 -8.01
C ARG A 111 -3.84 -15.47 -7.56
N TRP A 112 -3.46 -16.04 -6.43
CA TRP A 112 -2.10 -15.99 -5.93
C TRP A 112 -1.13 -16.74 -6.86
N GLU A 113 -1.50 -17.95 -7.29
CA GLU A 113 -0.73 -18.74 -8.26
C GLU A 113 -0.58 -18.00 -9.59
N LYS A 114 -1.66 -17.39 -10.09
CA LYS A 114 -1.63 -16.54 -11.28
C LYS A 114 -0.69 -15.34 -11.08
N LEU A 115 -0.76 -14.66 -9.94
CA LEU A 115 0.10 -13.53 -9.62
C LEU A 115 1.58 -13.95 -9.56
N CYS A 116 1.89 -15.09 -8.93
CA CYS A 116 3.24 -15.65 -8.90
C CYS A 116 3.79 -15.90 -10.30
N LYS A 117 2.98 -16.48 -11.20
CA LYS A 117 3.36 -16.72 -12.60
C LYS A 117 3.61 -15.41 -13.35
N ASP A 118 2.66 -14.48 -13.26
CA ASP A 118 2.68 -13.23 -14.04
C ASP A 118 3.82 -12.29 -13.59
N GLN A 119 4.06 -12.18 -12.27
CA GLN A 119 5.07 -11.29 -11.69
C GLN A 119 6.37 -12.00 -11.28
N LYS A 120 6.48 -13.31 -11.51
CA LYS A 120 7.65 -14.13 -11.12
C LYS A 120 7.98 -13.99 -9.62
N ILE A 121 6.94 -13.95 -8.78
CA ILE A 121 7.10 -13.83 -7.32
C ILE A 121 7.49 -15.19 -6.75
N LYS A 122 8.51 -15.20 -5.90
CA LYS A 122 8.94 -16.36 -5.12
C LYS A 122 8.95 -15.99 -3.64
N VAL A 123 8.15 -16.68 -2.85
CA VAL A 123 8.14 -16.49 -1.39
C VAL A 123 9.31 -17.26 -0.80
N LYS A 124 10.20 -16.54 -0.11
CA LYS A 124 11.38 -17.14 0.52
C LYS A 124 11.05 -17.66 1.92
N PRO A 125 11.75 -18.71 2.39
CA PRO A 125 11.70 -19.10 3.80
C PRO A 125 12.18 -17.94 4.67
N TYR A 126 11.74 -17.96 5.93
CA TYR A 126 12.16 -16.96 6.90
C TYR A 126 13.66 -17.00 7.15
N THR A 127 14.29 -15.83 7.26
CA THR A 127 15.73 -15.69 7.53
C THR A 127 15.99 -14.57 8.53
N GLN A 128 16.98 -14.77 9.40
CA GLN A 128 17.47 -13.73 10.31
C GLN A 128 18.39 -12.73 9.58
N GLY A 129 18.76 -11.65 10.27
CA GLY A 129 19.67 -10.64 9.74
C GLY A 129 20.26 -9.76 10.83
N GLU A 130 20.87 -8.66 10.42
CA GLU A 130 21.79 -7.92 11.28
C GLU A 130 21.12 -6.71 11.96
N TYR A 131 20.24 -6.02 11.24
CA TYR A 131 19.72 -4.71 11.64
C TYR A 131 18.19 -4.59 11.49
N ILE A 132 17.63 -3.59 12.16
CA ILE A 132 16.24 -3.16 11.96
C ILE A 132 16.20 -2.25 10.73
N LEU A 133 15.41 -2.59 9.71
CA LEU A 133 15.22 -1.74 8.53
C LEU A 133 13.94 -0.92 8.66
N ILE A 134 14.03 0.41 8.71
CA ILE A 134 12.86 1.30 8.71
C ILE A 134 12.65 1.84 7.29
N CYS A 135 11.53 1.47 6.66
CA CYS A 135 11.13 2.00 5.36
C CYS A 135 10.22 3.24 5.53
N LEU A 136 10.77 4.43 5.27
CA LEU A 136 10.01 5.68 5.31
C LEU A 136 9.23 5.90 4.02
N GLN A 137 8.13 6.67 4.12
CA GLN A 137 7.27 7.03 3.00
C GLN A 137 7.55 8.46 2.52
N ASN A 138 6.90 8.85 1.43
CA ASN A 138 6.85 10.26 1.07
C ASN A 138 6.04 10.99 2.15
N ARG A 139 6.63 12.01 2.78
CA ARG A 139 5.98 12.78 3.85
C ARG A 139 4.64 13.42 3.46
N ARG A 140 4.36 13.54 2.17
CA ARG A 140 3.09 14.11 1.65
C ARG A 140 2.23 13.05 0.97
N ASP A 141 2.47 11.77 1.25
CA ASP A 141 1.66 10.68 0.74
C ASP A 141 0.27 10.69 1.39
N THR A 142 -0.76 10.36 0.61
CA THR A 142 -2.13 10.24 1.11
C THR A 142 -2.25 9.12 2.13
N THR A 143 -1.42 8.07 2.01
CA THR A 143 -1.44 6.96 2.99
C THR A 143 -0.96 7.37 4.38
N LEU A 144 -0.43 8.59 4.55
CA LEU A 144 0.00 9.09 5.86
C LEU A 144 -1.04 10.02 6.50
N ASN A 145 -2.25 10.14 5.95
CA ASN A 145 -3.27 11.02 6.53
C ASN A 145 -3.47 10.76 8.03
N SER A 146 -3.66 9.49 8.44
CA SER A 146 -3.84 9.10 9.85
C SER A 146 -2.61 9.37 10.72
N LEU A 147 -1.40 9.30 10.15
CA LEU A 147 -0.17 9.65 10.87
C LEU A 147 -0.25 11.10 11.34
N TYR A 148 -0.79 12.00 10.53
CA TYR A 148 -0.92 13.41 10.88
C TYR A 148 -2.11 13.73 11.79
N ASP A 149 -2.95 12.74 12.08
CA ASP A 149 -4.00 12.86 13.10
C ASP A 149 -3.44 12.54 14.50
N GLU A 150 -2.38 11.72 14.56
CA GLU A 150 -1.69 11.36 15.80
C GLU A 150 -0.45 12.26 16.08
N TRP A 151 0.29 12.64 15.05
CA TRP A 151 1.49 13.49 15.15
C TRP A 151 1.35 14.77 14.34
N ASN A 152 1.77 15.91 14.88
CA ASN A 152 1.71 17.17 14.14
C ASN A 152 2.73 17.19 13.00
N THR A 153 3.88 16.53 13.19
CA THR A 153 4.94 16.47 12.19
C THR A 153 5.48 15.05 11.97
N TYR A 154 6.06 14.84 10.79
CA TYR A 154 6.76 13.58 10.47
C TYR A 154 8.03 13.39 11.32
N GLU A 155 8.61 14.48 11.84
CA GLU A 155 9.78 14.47 12.72
C GLU A 155 9.42 13.96 14.11
N GLU A 156 8.28 14.41 14.66
CA GLU A 156 7.73 13.88 15.90
C GLU A 156 7.49 12.37 15.80
N TRP A 157 6.75 11.92 14.78
CA TRP A 157 6.51 10.50 14.55
C TRP A 157 7.81 9.69 14.42
N PHE A 158 8.75 10.16 13.61
CA PHE A 158 10.03 9.46 13.43
C PHE A 158 10.82 9.39 14.73
N ASN A 159 10.79 10.47 15.52
CA ASN A 159 11.49 10.51 16.79
C ASN A 159 10.88 9.57 17.83
N ASP A 160 9.55 9.53 17.90
CA ASP A 160 8.81 8.62 18.76
C ASP A 160 9.05 7.16 18.35
N LEU A 161 9.08 6.87 17.04
CA LEU A 161 9.39 5.53 16.54
C LEU A 161 10.76 5.06 17.02
N ILE A 162 11.81 5.88 16.85
CA ILE A 162 13.16 5.52 17.29
C ILE A 162 13.20 5.31 18.80
N SER A 163 12.59 6.21 19.59
CA SER A 163 12.52 6.07 21.04
C SER A 163 11.78 4.80 21.45
N ASN A 164 10.70 4.41 20.75
CA ASN A 164 9.96 3.20 21.04
C ASN A 164 10.72 1.93 20.64
N ILE A 165 11.47 1.93 19.55
CA ILE A 165 12.37 0.82 19.19
C ILE A 165 13.42 0.62 20.28
N ARG A 166 14.04 1.71 20.76
CA ARG A 166 15.09 1.68 21.79
C ARG A 166 14.62 1.21 23.16
N LYS A 167 13.31 1.14 23.42
CA LYS A 167 12.76 0.48 24.61
C LYS A 167 12.93 -1.03 24.60
N TYR A 168 13.08 -1.63 23.42
CA TYR A 168 13.05 -3.08 23.22
C TYR A 168 14.29 -3.64 22.51
N SER A 169 15.14 -2.78 21.91
CA SER A 169 16.29 -3.22 21.13
C SER A 169 17.37 -2.14 21.00
N ASP A 170 18.63 -2.56 21.22
CA ASP A 170 19.84 -1.79 20.92
C ASP A 170 20.39 -2.06 19.51
N ARG A 171 19.71 -2.89 18.73
CA ARG A 171 20.17 -3.29 17.40
C ARG A 171 20.35 -2.08 16.50
N LYS A 172 21.33 -2.17 15.59
CA LYS A 172 21.55 -1.20 14.53
C LYS A 172 20.25 -0.93 13.76
N ILE A 173 19.99 0.32 13.44
CA ILE A 173 18.85 0.75 12.63
C ILE A 173 19.36 1.28 11.29
N VAL A 174 18.83 0.75 10.20
CA VAL A 174 19.03 1.28 8.85
C VAL A 174 17.74 1.98 8.43
N VAL A 175 17.82 3.29 8.17
CA VAL A 175 16.69 4.10 7.74
C VAL A 175 16.70 4.23 6.23
N ARG A 176 15.73 3.63 5.55
CA ARG A 176 15.55 3.70 4.11
C ARG A 176 14.49 4.75 3.76
N PRO A 177 14.88 5.94 3.27
CA PRO A 177 13.92 6.98 2.91
C PRO A 177 13.25 6.73 1.56
N HIS A 178 12.05 7.30 1.36
CA HIS A 178 11.58 7.61 0.01
C HIS A 178 12.50 8.67 -0.64
N LEU A 179 12.61 8.71 -1.99
CA LEU A 179 13.52 9.63 -2.69
C LEU A 179 13.36 11.09 -2.24
N THR A 180 12.12 11.57 -2.15
CA THR A 180 11.80 12.93 -1.72
C THR A 180 12.02 13.17 -0.22
N THR A 181 12.11 12.10 0.56
CA THR A 181 12.33 12.13 2.02
C THR A 181 13.82 11.97 2.37
N GLY A 182 14.68 11.64 1.39
CA GLY A 182 16.11 11.34 1.61
C GLY A 182 16.90 12.44 2.31
N PRO A 183 16.92 13.68 1.79
CA PRO A 183 17.62 14.79 2.43
C PRO A 183 17.12 15.06 3.85
N TRP A 184 15.80 14.98 4.07
CA TRP A 184 15.20 15.16 5.39
C TRP A 184 15.63 14.06 6.37
N ALA A 185 15.63 12.79 5.94
CA ALA A 185 16.04 11.68 6.78
C ALA A 185 17.52 11.80 7.18
N ALA A 186 18.39 12.15 6.24
CA ALA A 186 19.81 12.37 6.50
C ALA A 186 20.04 13.45 7.58
N GLN A 187 19.34 14.58 7.46
CA GLN A 187 19.42 15.66 8.45
C GLN A 187 18.94 15.21 9.83
N ASN A 188 17.81 14.49 9.91
CA ASN A 188 17.25 14.03 11.18
C ASN A 188 18.10 12.96 11.86
N ILE A 189 18.71 12.06 11.10
CA ILE A 189 19.67 11.09 11.62
C ILE A 189 20.92 11.81 12.15
N ALA A 190 21.46 12.77 11.40
CA ALA A 190 22.64 13.52 11.82
C ALA A 190 22.40 14.31 13.12
N LYS A 191 21.24 14.95 13.28
CA LYS A 191 20.84 15.66 14.50
C LYS A 191 20.84 14.77 15.76
N ARG A 192 20.56 13.48 15.59
CA ARG A 192 20.47 12.52 16.72
C ARG A 192 21.84 12.13 17.28
N ASN A 193 22.90 12.23 16.48
CA ASN A 193 24.25 11.84 16.86
C ASN A 193 24.34 10.41 17.45
N ASP A 194 23.51 9.49 16.95
CA ASP A 194 23.50 8.08 17.36
C ASP A 194 24.19 7.23 16.28
N PRO A 195 25.41 6.70 16.55
CA PRO A 195 26.17 5.94 15.56
C PRO A 195 25.53 4.58 15.20
N SER A 196 24.56 4.11 16.00
CA SER A 196 23.82 2.88 15.72
C SER A 196 22.70 3.06 14.68
N ILE A 197 22.45 4.29 14.24
CA ILE A 197 21.42 4.63 13.24
C ILE A 197 22.10 5.15 11.99
N GLU A 198 21.90 4.49 10.85
CA GLU A 198 22.45 4.93 9.57
C GLU A 198 21.39 5.15 8.51
N LEU A 199 21.69 6.07 7.58
CA LEU A 199 20.91 6.21 6.35
C LEU A 199 21.25 5.05 5.41
N SER A 200 20.23 4.43 4.81
CA SER A 200 20.45 3.37 3.85
C SER A 200 21.30 3.88 2.67
N LYS A 201 22.31 3.10 2.28
CA LYS A 201 23.24 3.48 1.20
C LYS A 201 22.66 3.21 -0.20
N THR A 202 21.56 2.44 -0.28
CA THR A 202 21.02 1.96 -1.57
C THR A 202 19.61 2.47 -1.89
N PHE A 203 19.04 3.41 -1.13
CA PHE A 203 17.66 3.91 -1.39
C PHE A 203 17.44 4.48 -2.79
N LYS A 204 18.50 4.96 -3.45
CA LYS A 204 18.47 5.44 -4.84
C LYS A 204 18.54 4.32 -5.88
N ASN A 205 19.03 3.13 -5.52
CA ASN A 205 19.05 1.95 -6.39
C ASN A 205 17.66 1.28 -6.38
N ARG A 206 16.77 1.81 -7.20
CA ARG A 206 15.36 1.40 -7.32
C ARG A 206 14.90 1.48 -8.76
N ARG A 207 13.72 0.93 -9.06
CA ARG A 207 13.01 1.22 -10.31
C ARG A 207 11.95 2.30 -10.10
N GLN A 208 11.33 2.75 -11.18
CA GLN A 208 10.32 3.81 -11.14
C GLN A 208 9.17 3.49 -10.16
N HIS A 209 8.62 2.28 -10.24
CA HIS A 209 7.42 1.88 -9.49
C HIS A 209 7.66 0.91 -8.33
N GLU A 210 8.91 0.45 -8.11
CA GLU A 210 9.26 -0.53 -7.08
C GLU A 210 10.63 -0.25 -6.45
N GLY A 211 10.93 -0.90 -5.32
CA GLY A 211 12.16 -0.67 -4.56
C GLY A 211 13.44 -1.21 -5.21
N GLY A 212 13.33 -2.06 -6.22
CA GLY A 212 14.44 -2.61 -7.00
C GLY A 212 15.48 -3.39 -6.18
N LYS A 213 16.68 -3.57 -6.76
CA LYS A 213 17.76 -4.36 -6.15
C LYS A 213 18.25 -3.77 -4.82
N GLY A 214 18.21 -2.45 -4.65
CA GLY A 214 18.60 -1.81 -3.39
C GLY A 214 17.67 -2.18 -2.23
N LEU A 215 16.35 -2.11 -2.44
CA LEU A 215 15.38 -2.51 -1.41
C LEU A 215 15.52 -4.00 -1.09
N GLU A 216 15.60 -4.85 -2.13
CA GLU A 216 15.73 -6.29 -1.94
C GLU A 216 16.98 -6.67 -1.12
N ALA A 217 18.13 -6.04 -1.41
CA ALA A 217 19.37 -6.30 -0.66
C ALA A 217 19.26 -5.87 0.80
N GLU A 218 18.65 -4.72 1.09
CA GLU A 218 18.49 -4.25 2.48
C GLU A 218 17.49 -5.11 3.26
N ILE A 219 16.39 -5.51 2.63
CA ILE A 219 15.45 -6.45 3.23
C ILE A 219 16.15 -7.76 3.58
N LEU A 220 16.90 -8.37 2.64
CA LEU A 220 17.53 -9.68 2.86
C LEU A 220 18.54 -9.67 4.01
N ASN A 221 19.21 -8.56 4.26
CA ASN A 221 20.17 -8.42 5.35
C ASN A 221 19.54 -7.92 6.67
N SER A 222 18.28 -7.47 6.65
CA SER A 222 17.58 -7.02 7.85
C SER A 222 17.11 -8.19 8.72
N GLN A 223 17.06 -7.96 10.03
CA GLN A 223 16.42 -8.83 11.02
C GLN A 223 14.90 -8.75 10.92
N VAL A 224 14.39 -7.53 10.72
CA VAL A 224 12.97 -7.17 10.63
C VAL A 224 12.82 -5.88 9.84
N VAL A 225 11.68 -5.74 9.15
CA VAL A 225 11.36 -4.52 8.38
C VAL A 225 10.18 -3.79 9.01
N LEU A 226 10.38 -2.52 9.34
CA LEU A 226 9.39 -1.63 9.93
C LEU A 226 8.89 -0.62 8.90
N GLY A 227 7.63 -0.23 8.98
CA GLY A 227 7.08 0.84 8.18
C GLY A 227 5.67 1.20 8.65
N TYR A 228 5.22 2.43 8.37
CA TYR A 228 3.90 2.87 8.81
C TYR A 228 2.79 2.05 8.15
N ASN A 229 2.64 2.17 6.83
CA ASN A 229 1.74 1.34 6.02
C ASN A 229 2.26 1.17 4.58
N THR A 230 3.59 1.16 4.42
CA THR A 230 4.27 1.07 3.12
C THR A 230 4.16 -0.32 2.48
N ASN A 231 4.01 -0.35 1.15
CA ASN A 231 4.04 -1.59 0.36
C ASN A 231 5.41 -2.30 0.41
N ALA A 232 6.48 -1.65 0.88
CA ALA A 232 7.78 -2.32 1.11
C ALA A 232 7.66 -3.46 2.14
N LEU A 233 6.68 -3.42 3.04
CA LEU A 233 6.40 -4.51 3.97
C LEU A 233 5.90 -5.76 3.23
N VAL A 234 5.07 -5.61 2.19
CA VAL A 234 4.60 -6.74 1.35
C VAL A 234 5.80 -7.42 0.66
N GLU A 235 6.75 -6.63 0.15
CA GLU A 235 7.99 -7.17 -0.42
C GLU A 235 8.85 -7.89 0.63
N ALA A 236 8.94 -7.36 1.84
CA ALA A 236 9.67 -7.98 2.95
C ALA A 236 9.07 -9.34 3.36
N VAL A 237 7.74 -9.40 3.44
CA VAL A 237 7.01 -10.65 3.65
C VAL A 237 7.35 -11.66 2.55
N CYS A 238 7.32 -11.27 1.27
CA CYS A 238 7.70 -12.18 0.18
C CYS A 238 9.16 -12.63 0.26
N LEU A 239 10.06 -11.77 0.75
CA LEU A 239 11.49 -12.07 0.87
C LEU A 239 11.87 -12.84 2.14
N GLY A 240 10.90 -13.27 2.95
CA GLY A 240 11.17 -14.12 4.10
C GLY A 240 11.67 -13.34 5.32
N LYS A 241 11.14 -12.14 5.54
CA LYS A 241 11.46 -11.32 6.72
C LYS A 241 10.23 -11.04 7.56
N PRO A 242 10.35 -11.08 8.90
CA PRO A 242 9.33 -10.51 9.78
C PRO A 242 9.13 -9.03 9.45
N VAL A 243 7.90 -8.58 9.65
CA VAL A 243 7.52 -7.18 9.44
C VAL A 243 6.85 -6.63 10.69
N ILE A 244 7.01 -5.33 10.90
CA ILE A 244 6.26 -4.59 11.91
C ILE A 244 5.59 -3.40 11.21
N ALA A 245 4.30 -3.54 10.96
CA ALA A 245 3.41 -2.47 10.54
C ALA A 245 3.15 -1.54 11.73
N LEU A 246 3.35 -0.24 11.56
CA LEU A 246 3.15 0.77 12.62
C LEU A 246 1.76 1.41 12.57
N SER A 247 0.89 0.92 11.67
CA SER A 247 -0.52 1.30 11.58
C SER A 247 -1.34 0.09 11.10
N LYS A 248 -2.56 -0.03 11.65
CA LYS A 248 -3.56 -1.03 11.22
C LYS A 248 -4.02 -0.87 9.78
N GLU A 249 -3.74 0.28 9.17
CA GLU A 249 -4.00 0.55 7.76
C GLU A 249 -3.04 -0.20 6.82
N SER A 250 -1.92 -0.71 7.33
CA SER A 250 -0.99 -1.51 6.55
C SER A 250 -1.64 -2.80 6.07
N MET A 251 -1.45 -3.13 4.79
CA MET A 251 -1.91 -4.40 4.20
C MET A 251 -1.22 -5.65 4.81
N THR A 252 -0.21 -5.45 5.66
CA THR A 252 0.53 -6.52 6.33
C THR A 252 0.16 -6.65 7.82
N TRP A 253 -0.84 -5.91 8.31
CA TRP A 253 -1.18 -5.83 9.73
C TRP A 253 -1.43 -7.21 10.36
N ASP A 254 -2.21 -8.08 9.71
CA ASP A 254 -2.63 -9.37 10.27
C ASP A 254 -1.50 -10.41 10.38
N ILE A 255 -0.37 -10.16 9.72
CA ILE A 255 0.84 -11.00 9.77
C ILE A 255 2.05 -10.23 10.32
N SER A 256 1.78 -9.09 10.96
CA SER A 256 2.79 -8.23 11.54
C SER A 256 3.15 -8.68 12.94
N ASP A 257 4.43 -8.58 13.28
CA ASP A 257 4.89 -8.61 14.65
C ASP A 257 4.70 -7.24 15.32
N THR A 258 5.10 -7.10 16.58
CA THR A 258 5.04 -5.84 17.34
C THR A 258 6.43 -5.41 17.81
N LEU A 259 6.59 -4.11 18.13
CA LEU A 259 7.86 -3.58 18.63
C LEU A 259 8.35 -4.28 19.92
N LYS A 260 7.45 -4.84 20.73
CA LYS A 260 7.81 -5.56 21.96
C LYS A 260 8.60 -6.85 21.68
N ASN A 261 8.48 -7.39 20.48
CA ASN A 261 9.06 -8.67 20.09
C ASN A 261 10.33 -8.49 19.23
N LEU A 262 10.94 -7.30 19.19
CA LEU A 262 12.10 -7.03 18.34
C LEU A 262 13.28 -8.01 18.55
N GLU A 263 13.46 -8.50 19.77
CA GLU A 263 14.49 -9.50 20.11
C GLU A 263 13.95 -10.93 20.26
N SER A 264 12.66 -11.15 19.97
CA SER A 264 11.98 -12.44 20.06
C SER A 264 10.96 -12.64 18.92
N LEU A 265 11.34 -12.21 17.71
CA LEU A 265 10.47 -12.19 16.53
C LEU A 265 9.91 -13.57 16.17
N ASN A 266 8.65 -13.60 15.73
CA ASN A 266 8.00 -14.82 15.30
C ASN A 266 8.32 -15.16 13.83
N TYR A 267 9.27 -16.07 13.63
CA TYR A 267 9.63 -16.62 12.30
C TYR A 267 8.74 -17.81 11.86
N GLN A 268 7.61 -18.04 12.53
CA GLN A 268 6.68 -19.14 12.25
C GLN A 268 5.30 -18.66 11.81
N ILE A 269 5.10 -17.35 11.62
CA ILE A 269 3.83 -16.81 11.10
C ILE A 269 3.55 -17.42 9.73
N ASN A 270 2.46 -18.17 9.61
CA ASN A 270 2.05 -18.71 8.33
C ASN A 270 1.49 -17.59 7.44
N ARG A 271 2.20 -17.30 6.34
CA ARG A 271 1.85 -16.25 5.39
C ARG A 271 0.90 -16.72 4.27
N THR A 272 0.59 -18.01 4.20
CA THR A 272 -0.05 -18.63 3.03
C THR A 272 -1.44 -18.06 2.78
N GLN A 273 -2.34 -18.09 3.77
CA GLN A 273 -3.69 -17.56 3.59
C GLN A 273 -3.67 -16.05 3.35
N TRP A 274 -2.79 -15.31 4.04
CA TRP A 274 -2.61 -13.88 3.79
C TRP A 274 -2.19 -13.59 2.33
N LEU A 275 -1.32 -14.40 1.73
CA LEU A 275 -0.94 -14.25 0.32
C LEU A 275 -2.12 -14.48 -0.63
N TYR A 276 -2.97 -15.46 -0.32
CA TYR A 276 -4.18 -15.77 -1.11
C TYR A 276 -5.16 -14.60 -1.03
N ASP A 277 -5.48 -14.16 0.18
CA ASP A 277 -6.37 -13.05 0.44
C ASP A 277 -5.85 -11.76 -0.21
N MET A 278 -4.55 -11.49 -0.12
CA MET A 278 -3.95 -10.31 -0.74
C MET A 278 -3.98 -10.34 -2.28
N ALA A 279 -3.95 -11.52 -2.91
CA ALA A 279 -4.10 -11.63 -4.36
C ALA A 279 -5.51 -11.25 -4.85
N TYR A 280 -6.52 -11.37 -3.98
CA TYR A 280 -7.91 -10.96 -4.22
C TYR A 280 -8.17 -9.46 -3.99
N THR A 281 -7.16 -8.69 -3.57
CA THR A 281 -7.30 -7.22 -3.45
C THR A 281 -7.05 -6.46 -4.75
N GLN A 282 -6.50 -7.14 -5.77
CA GLN A 282 -5.91 -6.51 -6.95
C GLN A 282 -6.33 -7.14 -8.28
N TRP A 283 -6.46 -6.31 -9.30
CA TRP A 283 -7.08 -6.63 -10.58
C TRP A 283 -6.33 -5.96 -11.73
N THR A 284 -6.25 -6.64 -12.86
CA THR A 284 -5.75 -6.06 -14.12
C THR A 284 -6.77 -5.06 -14.70
N LEU A 285 -6.34 -4.24 -15.67
CA LEU A 285 -7.26 -3.34 -16.38
C LEU A 285 -8.41 -4.09 -17.04
N ASP A 286 -8.11 -5.23 -17.68
CA ASP A 286 -9.11 -6.04 -18.38
C ASP A 286 -10.14 -6.60 -17.38
N GLU A 287 -9.70 -7.09 -16.22
CA GLU A 287 -10.59 -7.58 -15.16
C GLU A 287 -11.47 -6.47 -14.56
N ILE A 288 -10.98 -5.23 -14.50
CA ILE A 288 -11.78 -4.08 -14.09
C ILE A 288 -12.79 -3.72 -15.18
N ALA A 289 -12.35 -3.68 -16.44
CA ALA A 289 -13.18 -3.26 -17.56
C ALA A 289 -14.33 -4.22 -17.83
N ASN A 290 -14.05 -5.53 -17.83
CA ASN A 290 -15.03 -6.57 -18.15
C ASN A 290 -15.92 -6.99 -16.98
N GLY A 291 -15.69 -6.46 -15.78
CA GLY A 291 -16.49 -6.76 -14.59
C GLY A 291 -16.01 -7.93 -13.73
N THR A 292 -14.91 -8.61 -14.06
CA THR A 292 -14.36 -9.70 -13.23
C THR A 292 -14.07 -9.22 -11.80
N ALA A 293 -13.47 -8.04 -11.64
CA ALA A 293 -13.23 -7.44 -10.33
C ALA A 293 -14.53 -7.15 -9.58
N TRP A 294 -15.57 -6.71 -10.31
CA TRP A 294 -16.88 -6.44 -9.74
C TRP A 294 -17.56 -7.71 -9.23
N GLU A 295 -17.46 -8.82 -9.94
CA GLU A 295 -18.06 -10.09 -9.52
C GLU A 295 -17.57 -10.55 -8.15
N HIS A 296 -16.32 -10.25 -7.79
CA HIS A 296 -15.80 -10.42 -6.44
C HIS A 296 -16.34 -9.36 -5.48
N LEU A 297 -16.18 -8.07 -5.82
CA LEU A 297 -16.48 -6.95 -4.93
C LEU A 297 -17.98 -6.75 -4.65
N LYS A 298 -18.87 -7.19 -5.55
CA LYS A 298 -20.33 -7.02 -5.42
C LYS A 298 -20.90 -7.72 -4.20
N GLN A 299 -20.19 -8.70 -3.64
CA GLN A 299 -20.55 -9.31 -2.37
C GLN A 299 -20.72 -8.23 -1.29
N GLY A 300 -19.88 -7.19 -1.30
CA GLY A 300 -20.01 -6.06 -0.39
C GLY A 300 -21.20 -5.15 -0.61
N TYR A 301 -21.69 -5.09 -1.85
CA TYR A 301 -22.90 -4.35 -2.19
C TYR A 301 -24.17 -5.12 -1.79
N ILE A 302 -24.12 -6.46 -1.81
CA ILE A 302 -25.23 -7.34 -1.45
C ILE A 302 -25.35 -7.48 0.08
N HIS A 303 -24.24 -7.55 0.80
CA HIS A 303 -24.22 -7.72 2.27
C HIS A 303 -24.13 -6.40 3.06
N GLY A 304 -23.87 -5.28 2.37
CA GLY A 304 -23.84 -3.92 2.95
C GLY A 304 -25.13 -3.13 2.75
N ARG A 305 -26.19 -3.79 2.30
CA ARG A 305 -27.58 -3.32 2.30
C ARG A 305 -28.35 -4.00 3.41
#